data_AF-A0A7J3KXZ6-F1
#
_entry.id   AF-A0A7J3KXZ6-F1
#
_cell.length_a   1.000
_cell.length_b   1.000
_cell.length_c   1.000
_cell.angle_alpha   90.00
_cell.angle_beta   90.00
_cell.angle_gamma   90.00
#
_symmetry.space_group_name_H-M   'P 1'
#
loop_
_entity.id
_entity.type
_entity.pdbx_description
1 polymer ?
#
loop_
_entity_poly.entity_id
_entity_poly.type
_entity_poly.pdbx_seq_one_letter_code
_entity_poly.pdbx_strand_id
1 'polypeptide(L)'
;MPIAVSLDLHGNISRELAEKTDVITGFWTAPHTDSTQTKIRALMHLIECVKKGLKPRNVIIKVPIVLLDEFAVTHILRVLNNLEAISQHQHLSRTFI
;
A
#
# COMPACT_ATOMS: atom_id res chain seq x y z
N MET A 1 2.45 20.22 17.76
CA MET A 1 1.19 19.90 17.06
C MET A 1 1.46 18.64 16.25
N PRO A 2 0.64 17.58 16.35
CA PRO A 2 0.85 16.39 15.52
C PRO A 2 0.59 16.70 14.03
N ILE A 3 1.31 16.02 13.14
CA ILE A 3 1.22 16.15 11.68
C ILE A 3 0.92 14.78 11.09
N ALA A 4 -0.18 14.68 10.34
CA ALA A 4 -0.57 13.46 9.62
C ALA A 4 -0.54 13.71 8.11
N VAL A 5 -0.05 12.73 7.34
CA VAL A 5 0.01 12.78 5.88
C VAL A 5 -0.65 11.55 5.26
N SER A 6 -1.32 11.76 4.13
CA SER A 6 -1.93 10.72 3.29
C SER A 6 -1.16 10.70 1.97
N LEU A 7 -0.53 9.57 1.66
CA LEU A 7 0.37 9.40 0.52
C LEU A 7 -0.15 8.35 -0.46
N ASP A 8 0.35 8.47 -1.68
CA ASP A 8 0.22 7.45 -2.71
C ASP A 8 1.06 6.20 -2.36
N LEU A 9 0.64 5.02 -2.82
CA LEU A 9 1.35 3.77 -2.53
C LEU A 9 2.69 3.65 -3.27
N HIS A 10 2.87 4.37 -4.37
CA HIS A 10 4.14 4.49 -5.09
C HIS A 10 5.06 5.56 -4.49
N GLY A 11 4.61 6.27 -3.45
CA GLY A 11 5.37 7.33 -2.80
C GLY A 11 6.66 6.82 -2.16
N ASN A 12 7.80 7.34 -2.61
CA ASN A 12 9.08 7.09 -1.94
C ASN A 12 9.18 7.90 -0.65
N ILE A 13 8.98 7.25 0.49
CA ILE A 13 9.05 7.91 1.78
C ILE A 13 10.53 8.14 2.14
N SER A 14 10.93 9.40 2.24
CA SER A 14 12.26 9.80 2.70
C SER A 14 12.36 9.68 4.22
N ARG A 15 13.58 9.53 4.74
CA ARG A 15 13.84 9.55 6.19
C ARG A 15 13.37 10.87 6.81
N GLU A 16 13.68 11.98 6.15
CA GLU A 16 13.29 13.32 6.59
C GLU A 16 11.77 13.49 6.70
N LEU A 17 11.00 12.95 5.75
CA LEU A 17 9.53 12.99 5.81
C LEU A 17 9.01 12.21 7.02
N ALA A 18 9.58 11.03 7.29
CA ALA A 18 9.24 10.23 8.46
C ALA A 18 9.50 10.96 9.77
N GLU A 19 10.64 11.65 9.87
CA GLU A 19 11.07 12.36 11.07
C GLU A 19 10.27 13.64 11.33
N LYS A 20 9.75 14.27 10.27
CA LYS A 20 8.96 15.51 10.35
C LYS A 20 7.45 15.29 10.47
N THR A 21 7.00 14.04 10.46
CA THR A 21 5.57 13.70 10.58
C THR A 21 5.36 12.71 11.72
N ASP A 22 4.13 12.67 12.26
CA ASP A 22 3.78 11.77 13.37
C ASP A 22 2.98 10.55 12.86
N VAL A 23 2.16 10.75 11.82
CA VAL A 23 1.32 9.71 11.22
C VAL A 23 1.46 9.73 9.70
N ILE A 24 1.72 8.57 9.12
CA ILE A 24 1.73 8.37 7.67
C ILE A 24 0.69 7.30 7.32
N THR A 25 -0.21 7.62 6.40
CA THR A 25 -1.12 6.64 5.79
C THR A 25 -0.91 6.59 4.28
N GLY A 26 -1.07 5.41 3.68
CA GLY A 26 -0.95 5.17 2.24
C GLY A 26 -2.26 4.68 1.63
N PHE A 27 -2.41 4.86 0.32
CA PHE A 27 -3.44 4.18 -0.47
C PHE A 27 -3.24 2.67 -0.38
N TRP A 28 -4.35 1.93 -0.42
CA TRP A 28 -4.33 0.48 -0.41
C TRP A 28 -4.67 -0.11 -1.76
N THR A 29 -5.25 0.66 -2.69
CA THR A 29 -5.66 0.15 -3.99
C THR A 29 -4.83 0.67 -5.15
N ALA A 30 -4.57 -0.22 -6.11
CA ALA A 30 -4.08 0.08 -7.46
C ALA A 30 -5.03 -0.62 -8.46
N PRO A 31 -5.72 0.12 -9.35
CA PRO A 31 -5.76 1.58 -9.48
C PRO A 31 -6.28 2.30 -8.23
N HIS A 32 -5.83 3.54 -7.99
CA HIS A 32 -6.12 4.28 -6.75
C HIS A 32 -7.58 4.74 -6.67
N THR A 33 -8.39 3.95 -5.99
CA THR A 33 -9.82 4.21 -5.76
C THR A 33 -10.13 4.61 -4.32
N ASP A 34 -9.17 4.45 -3.39
CA ASP A 34 -9.35 4.64 -1.95
C ASP A 34 -8.76 5.95 -1.40
N SER A 35 -8.51 6.94 -2.26
CA SER A 35 -7.87 8.21 -1.87
C SER A 35 -8.63 8.96 -0.76
N THR A 36 -9.95 9.09 -0.86
CA THR A 36 -10.80 9.72 0.15
C THR A 36 -10.78 8.93 1.47
N GLN A 37 -10.83 7.61 1.40
CA GLN A 37 -10.79 6.73 2.57
C GLN A 37 -9.46 6.86 3.30
N THR A 38 -8.36 6.96 2.56
CA THR A 38 -7.02 7.17 3.11
C THR A 38 -6.88 8.52 3.83
N LYS A 39 -7.44 9.59 3.26
CA LYS A 39 -7.49 10.92 3.90
C LYS A 39 -8.30 10.87 5.20
N ILE A 40 -9.44 10.18 5.21
CA ILE A 40 -10.26 10.00 6.42
C ILE A 40 -9.46 9.23 7.48
N ARG A 41 -8.76 8.14 7.13
CA ARG A 41 -7.87 7.42 8.05
C ARG A 41 -6.80 8.33 8.67
N ALA A 42 -6.11 9.13 7.86
CA ALA A 42 -5.11 10.09 8.34
C ALA A 42 -5.71 11.07 9.36
N LEU A 43 -6.88 11.63 9.05
CA LEU A 43 -7.58 12.58 9.92
C LEU A 43 -8.02 11.93 11.24
N MET A 44 -8.55 10.70 11.21
CA MET A 44 -8.94 9.99 12.42
C MET A 44 -7.77 9.77 13.37
N HIS A 45 -6.61 9.32 12.84
CA HIS A 45 -5.40 9.15 13.64
C HIS A 45 -4.87 10.48 14.18
N LEU A 46 -4.94 11.55 13.39
CA LEU A 46 -4.57 12.88 13.84
C LEU A 46 -5.44 13.36 15.02
N ILE A 47 -6.76 13.21 14.89
CA ILE A 47 -7.72 13.55 15.95
C ILE A 47 -7.44 12.75 17.22
N GLU A 48 -7.14 11.46 17.09
CA GLU A 48 -6.77 10.61 18.22
C GLU A 48 -5.49 11.10 18.92
N CYS A 49 -4.46 11.47 18.14
CA CYS A 49 -3.22 12.01 18.69
C CYS A 49 -3.47 13.30 19.48
N VAL A 50 -4.29 14.21 18.93
CA VAL A 50 -4.65 15.46 19.62
C VAL A 50 -5.43 15.18 20.89
N LYS A 51 -6.48 14.35 20.83
CA LYS A 51 -7.35 14.06 21.99
C LYS A 51 -6.64 13.36 23.13
N LYS A 52 -5.74 12.43 22.82
CA LYS A 52 -5.04 11.59 23.81
C LYS A 52 -3.65 12.11 24.16
N GLY A 53 -3.18 13.19 23.50
CA GLY A 53 -1.82 13.70 23.67
C GLY A 53 -0.72 12.75 23.19
N LEU A 54 -1.03 11.86 22.24
CA LEU A 54 -0.06 10.89 21.71
C LEU A 54 0.97 11.59 20.82
N LYS A 55 2.20 11.10 20.88
CA LYS A 55 3.32 11.53 20.03
C LYS A 55 3.98 10.31 19.36
N PRO A 56 3.28 9.63 18.44
CA PRO A 56 3.85 8.50 17.72
C PRO A 56 5.07 8.98 16.90
N ARG A 57 6.02 8.07 16.68
CA ARG A 57 7.14 8.28 15.76
C ARG A 57 7.04 7.27 14.63
N ASN A 58 7.25 7.74 13.42
CA ASN A 58 7.34 6.86 12.26
C ASN A 58 8.67 6.09 12.27
N VAL A 59 8.61 4.81 11.94
CA VAL A 59 9.78 3.96 11.69
C VAL A 59 9.65 3.41 10.27
N ILE A 60 10.67 3.64 9.45
CA ILE A 60 10.70 3.18 8.05
C ILE A 60 11.79 2.14 7.89
N ILE A 61 11.42 1.02 7.27
CA ILE A 61 12.34 -0.02 6.82
C ILE A 61 12.25 -0.06 5.29
N LYS A 62 13.36 0.23 4.61
CA LYS A 62 13.42 0.13 3.14
C LYS A 62 13.86 -1.26 2.74
N VAL A 63 12.98 -2.00 2.08
CA VAL A 63 13.30 -3.29 1.47
C VAL A 63 14.00 -3.01 0.14
N PRO A 64 15.20 -3.57 -0.12
CA PRO A 64 15.99 -3.28 -1.31
C PRO A 64 15.47 -4.06 -2.53
N ILE A 65 14.20 -3.86 -2.89
CA ILE A 65 13.57 -4.47 -4.05
C ILE A 65 12.81 -3.40 -4.84
N VAL A 66 12.78 -3.55 -6.14
CA VAL A 66 11.94 -2.74 -7.03
C VAL A 66 10.87 -3.68 -7.59
N LEU A 67 9.60 -3.32 -7.38
CA LEU A 67 8.46 -4.07 -7.90
C LEU A 67 8.02 -3.42 -9.22
N LEU A 68 7.72 -4.24 -10.23
CA LEU A 68 7.11 -3.76 -11.46
C LEU A 68 5.64 -3.43 -11.22
N ASP A 69 5.10 -2.49 -11.98
CA ASP A 69 3.77 -1.92 -11.74
C ASP A 69 2.66 -2.96 -11.84
N GLU A 70 2.78 -3.93 -12.77
CA GLU A 70 1.84 -5.03 -12.94
C GLU A 70 1.68 -5.93 -11.69
N PHE A 71 2.72 -6.01 -10.84
CA PHE A 71 2.68 -6.76 -9.58
C PHE A 71 2.22 -5.91 -8.40
N ALA A 72 2.13 -4.59 -8.55
CA ALA A 72 1.61 -3.67 -7.54
C ALA A 72 0.08 -3.49 -7.62
N VAL A 73 -0.57 -4.05 -8.65
CA VAL A 73 -2.02 -3.95 -8.87
C VAL A 73 -2.79 -4.81 -7.88
N THR A 74 -3.64 -4.19 -7.08
CA THR A 74 -4.42 -4.90 -6.04
C THR A 74 -5.75 -5.45 -6.54
N HIS A 75 -6.24 -4.99 -7.69
CA HIS A 75 -7.53 -5.41 -8.26
C HIS A 75 -7.46 -6.48 -9.37
N ILE A 76 -6.28 -6.82 -9.92
CA ILE A 76 -6.17 -7.60 -11.18
C ILE A 76 -5.64 -9.04 -10.98
N LEU A 77 -5.62 -9.58 -9.77
CA LEU A 77 -5.48 -11.04 -9.56
C LEU A 77 -6.78 -11.83 -9.87
N ARG A 78 -7.45 -11.53 -11.00
CA ARG A 78 -8.60 -12.34 -11.45
C ARG A 78 -8.82 -12.48 -12.96
N VAL A 79 -8.09 -11.77 -13.83
CA VAL A 79 -8.49 -11.71 -15.26
C VAL A 79 -7.58 -12.47 -16.22
N LEU A 80 -6.31 -12.77 -15.89
CA LEU A 80 -5.40 -13.41 -16.88
C LEU A 80 -5.12 -14.90 -16.65
N ASN A 81 -5.41 -15.47 -15.47
CA ASN A 81 -5.19 -16.91 -15.26
C ASN A 81 -6.24 -17.84 -15.90
N ASN A 82 -7.37 -17.31 -16.43
CA ASN A 82 -8.46 -18.14 -16.95
C ASN A 82 -8.62 -18.14 -18.47
N LEU A 83 -7.87 -17.33 -19.23
CA LEU A 83 -8.05 -17.28 -20.69
C LEU A 83 -6.91 -17.95 -21.47
N GLU A 84 -5.68 -17.95 -20.98
CA GLU A 84 -4.59 -18.69 -21.64
C GLU A 84 -4.45 -20.14 -21.15
N ALA A 85 -4.70 -20.41 -19.86
CA ALA A 85 -4.54 -21.75 -19.29
C ALA A 85 -5.60 -22.77 -19.77
N ILE A 86 -6.79 -22.31 -20.18
CA ILE A 86 -7.87 -23.19 -20.70
C ILE A 86 -7.63 -23.57 -22.17
N SER A 87 -6.79 -22.83 -22.91
CA SER A 87 -6.51 -23.10 -24.33
C SER A 87 -5.33 -24.04 -24.56
N GLN A 88 -4.38 -24.15 -23.62
CA GLN A 88 -3.09 -24.85 -23.88
C GLN A 88 -2.81 -26.11 -23.05
N HIS A 89 -3.59 -26.46 -22.03
CA HIS A 89 -3.33 -27.67 -21.23
C HIS A 89 -4.53 -28.62 -21.14
N GLN A 90 -4.88 -29.22 -22.29
CA GLN A 90 -5.61 -30.49 -22.32
C GLN A 90 -4.69 -31.71 -22.13
N HIS A 91 -3.39 -31.55 -21.97
CA HIS A 91 -2.48 -32.60 -21.54
C HIS A 91 -1.25 -31.96 -20.90
N LEU A 92 -1.01 -32.21 -19.61
CA LEU A 92 0.25 -32.76 -19.10
C LEU A 92 0.29 -32.65 -17.58
N SER A 93 0.52 -33.82 -16.98
CA SER A 93 0.75 -34.09 -15.58
C SER A 93 2.11 -33.53 -15.15
N ARG A 94 2.21 -32.94 -13.95
CA ARG A 94 3.18 -33.29 -12.88
C ARG A 94 3.24 -32.20 -11.80
N THR A 95 3.12 -32.69 -10.57
CA THR A 95 3.62 -32.20 -9.28
C THR A 95 4.81 -31.24 -9.34
N PHE A 96 4.87 -30.23 -8.47
CA PHE A 96 5.94 -30.01 -7.47
C PHE A 96 5.62 -28.84 -6.51
N ILE A 97 5.76 -29.17 -5.21
CA ILE A 97 5.92 -28.39 -3.96
C ILE A 97 5.03 -27.16 -3.72
#